data_AF-T0ZKM4-F1
#
_entry.id   AF-T0ZKM4-F1
#
_cell.length_a   1.000
_cell.length_b   1.000
_cell.length_c   1.000
_cell.angle_alpha   90.00
_cell.angle_beta   90.00
_cell.angle_gamma   90.00
#
_symmetry.space_group_name_H-M   'P 1'
#
loop_
_entity.id
_entity.type
_entity.pdbx_description
1 polymer ?
#
loop_
_entity_poly.entity_id
_entity_poly.type
_entity_poly.pdbx_seq_one_letter_code
_entity_poly.pdbx_strand_id
1 'polypeptide(L)'
;MGPRIPAALLSYGFRPFFLAAAIWAAIALAIWIAMLTTGLVLPTRFAALDWHIHEMLFGFVPAAVAGFLLTAISQWTGRPPVSGGLLGLLFGLWLLGRIDV
;
A
#
# COMPACT_ATOMS: atom_id res chain seq x y z
N MET A 1 2.14 -32.28 -10.65
CA MET A 1 1.97 -30.84 -10.34
C MET A 1 3.03 -30.47 -9.32
N GLY A 2 4.08 -29.74 -9.70
CA GLY A 2 5.12 -29.32 -8.75
C GLY A 2 4.56 -28.29 -7.74
N PRO A 3 5.12 -28.19 -6.52
CA PRO A 3 4.70 -27.18 -5.56
C PRO A 3 4.89 -25.79 -6.19
N ARG A 4 3.79 -25.05 -6.37
CA ARG A 4 3.88 -23.63 -6.73
C ARG A 4 4.35 -22.89 -5.47
N ILE A 5 5.67 -22.73 -5.33
CA ILE A 5 6.24 -21.85 -4.31
C ILE A 5 5.64 -20.45 -4.60
N PRO A 6 4.82 -19.89 -3.70
CA PRO A 6 4.31 -18.54 -3.90
C PRO A 6 5.52 -17.61 -4.00
N ALA A 7 5.50 -16.67 -4.95
CA ALA A 7 6.53 -15.65 -5.07
C ALA A 7 6.84 -15.08 -3.68
N ALA A 8 8.11 -14.91 -3.32
CA ALA A 8 8.50 -14.60 -1.93
C ALA A 8 7.76 -13.37 -1.37
N LEU A 9 7.45 -12.40 -2.23
CA LEU A 9 6.66 -11.22 -1.88
C LEU A 9 5.19 -11.53 -1.54
N LEU A 10 4.59 -12.55 -2.13
CA LEU A 10 3.19 -12.96 -1.92
C LEU A 10 3.04 -14.10 -0.90
N SER A 11 4.04 -14.32 -0.05
CA SER A 11 3.99 -15.37 0.98
C SER A 11 3.22 -14.96 2.24
N TYR A 12 3.26 -13.67 2.61
CA TYR A 12 2.61 -13.13 3.80
C TYR A 12 2.14 -11.69 3.57
N GLY A 13 1.01 -11.32 4.17
CA GLY A 13 0.39 -9.99 4.02
C GLY A 13 1.30 -8.82 4.39
N PHE A 14 2.13 -8.93 5.43
CA PHE A 14 3.03 -7.83 5.79
C PHE A 14 4.05 -7.49 4.68
N ARG A 15 4.48 -8.48 3.87
CA ARG A 15 5.59 -8.30 2.93
C ARG A 15 5.26 -7.31 1.80
N PRO A 16 4.19 -7.50 1.01
CA PRO A 16 3.86 -6.56 -0.06
C PRO A 16 3.33 -5.26 0.52
N PHE A 17 2.50 -5.33 1.57
CA PHE A 17 1.78 -4.16 2.06
C PHE A 17 2.65 -3.21 2.90
N PHE A 18 3.54 -3.68 3.78
CA PHE A 18 4.45 -2.76 4.49
C PHE A 18 5.52 -2.19 3.59
N LEU A 19 6.02 -2.98 2.63
CA LEU A 19 6.95 -2.47 1.63
C LEU A 19 6.29 -1.37 0.79
N ALA A 20 5.07 -1.59 0.32
CA ALA A 20 4.33 -0.60 -0.43
C ALA A 20 3.96 0.63 0.41
N ALA A 21 3.59 0.46 1.69
CA ALA A 21 3.35 1.57 2.60
C ALA A 21 4.60 2.46 2.75
N ALA A 22 5.77 1.86 2.97
CA ALA A 22 7.03 2.58 3.10
C ALA A 22 7.41 3.32 1.81
N ILE A 23 7.33 2.64 0.67
CA ILE A 23 7.62 3.24 -0.65
C ILE A 23 6.64 4.38 -0.95
N TRP A 24 5.34 4.16 -0.74
CA TRP A 24 4.31 5.17 -1.00
C TRP A 24 4.50 6.40 -0.11
N ALA A 25 4.75 6.21 1.18
CA ALA A 25 5.01 7.31 2.09
C ALA A 25 6.23 8.13 1.68
N ALA A 26 7.34 7.47 1.30
CA ALA A 26 8.54 8.16 0.83
C ALA A 26 8.27 8.99 -0.43
N ILE A 27 7.56 8.42 -1.41
CA ILE A 27 7.21 9.12 -2.67
C ILE A 27 6.25 10.27 -2.39
N ALA A 28 5.16 10.04 -1.66
CA ALA A 28 4.15 11.05 -1.38
C ALA A 28 4.72 12.23 -0.58
N LEU A 29 5.59 11.95 0.41
CA LEU A 29 6.28 13.01 1.14
C LEU A 29 7.25 13.79 0.26
N ALA A 30 8.03 13.12 -0.60
CA ALA A 30 8.94 13.80 -1.52
C ALA A 30 8.18 14.73 -2.48
N ILE A 31 7.07 14.26 -3.04
CA ILE A 31 6.20 15.07 -3.91
C ILE A 31 5.63 16.25 -3.13
N TRP A 32 5.07 16.03 -1.95
CA TRP A 32 4.47 17.10 -1.16
C TRP A 32 5.50 18.16 -0.73
N ILE A 33 6.71 17.75 -0.33
CA ILE A 33 7.81 18.67 -0.02
C ILE A 33 8.18 19.50 -1.26
N ALA A 34 8.22 18.90 -2.45
CA ALA A 34 8.43 19.64 -3.69
C ALA A 34 7.31 20.66 -3.93
N MET A 35 6.04 20.29 -3.76
CA MET A 35 4.90 21.23 -3.87
C MET A 35 5.06 22.44 -2.94
N LEU A 36 5.50 22.21 -1.69
CA LEU A 36 5.70 23.27 -0.70
C LEU A 36 6.90 24.17 -0.97
N THR A 37 8.02 23.59 -1.44
CA THR A 37 9.30 24.30 -1.53
C THR A 37 9.55 24.92 -2.90
N THR A 38 9.01 24.33 -3.97
CA THR A 38 9.22 24.80 -5.34
C THR A 38 7.96 25.39 -5.97
N GLY A 39 6.80 25.23 -5.32
CA GLY A 39 5.51 25.60 -5.90
C GLY A 39 5.04 24.64 -7.00
N LEU A 40 5.56 23.41 -7.03
CA LEU A 40 5.10 22.38 -7.96
C LEU A 40 3.58 22.18 -7.84
N VAL A 41 2.88 22.31 -8.96
CA VAL A 41 1.43 22.09 -9.05
C VAL A 41 1.18 20.76 -9.76
N LEU A 42 0.54 19.82 -9.07
CA LEU A 42 0.09 18.57 -9.67
C LEU A 42 -1.21 18.78 -10.45
N PRO A 43 -1.46 18.01 -11.52
CA PRO A 43 -2.70 18.06 -12.29
C PRO A 43 -3.84 17.32 -11.57
N THR A 44 -4.08 17.67 -10.31
CA THR A 44 -5.13 17.10 -9.45
C THR A 44 -6.10 18.19 -9.03
N ARG A 45 -7.31 17.79 -8.62
CA ARG A 45 -8.33 18.70 -8.07
C ARG A 45 -8.03 19.18 -6.65
N PHE A 46 -7.04 18.59 -5.99
CA PHE A 46 -6.71 18.88 -4.60
C PHE A 46 -5.68 20.00 -4.47
N ALA A 47 -5.83 20.84 -3.44
CA ALA A 47 -4.73 21.69 -2.99
C ALA A 47 -3.60 20.81 -2.40
N ALA A 48 -2.38 21.35 -2.30
CA ALA A 48 -1.20 20.59 -1.87
C ALA A 48 -1.39 19.87 -0.53
N LEU A 49 -2.00 20.54 0.47
CA LEU A 49 -2.28 19.93 1.77
C LEU A 49 -3.33 18.81 1.66
N ASP A 50 -4.42 19.05 0.94
CA ASP A 50 -5.49 18.06 0.77
C ASP A 50 -4.98 16.82 0.04
N TRP A 51 -4.12 17.00 -0.96
CA TRP A 51 -3.47 15.90 -1.67
C TRP A 51 -2.60 15.07 -0.72
N HIS A 52 -1.79 15.72 0.11
CA HIS A 52 -0.99 15.02 1.12
C HIS A 52 -1.84 14.25 2.13
N ILE A 53 -2.89 14.88 2.67
CA ILE A 53 -3.83 14.23 3.59
C ILE A 53 -4.46 13.01 2.91
N HIS A 54 -4.91 13.17 1.66
CA HIS A 54 -5.48 12.09 0.88
C HIS A 54 -4.50 10.93 0.74
N GLU A 55 -3.24 11.21 0.38
CA GLU A 55 -2.25 10.14 0.19
C GLU A 55 -1.85 9.42 1.47
N MET A 56 -1.82 10.12 2.60
CA MET A 56 -1.56 9.50 3.89
C MET A 56 -2.75 8.64 4.35
N LEU A 57 -3.97 9.15 4.20
CA LEU A 57 -5.18 8.45 4.67
C LEU A 57 -5.62 7.30 3.76
N PHE A 58 -5.50 7.46 2.44
CA PHE A 58 -6.00 6.47 1.49
C PHE A 58 -4.89 5.65 0.84
N GLY A 59 -3.64 6.09 0.87
CA GLY A 59 -2.50 5.31 0.37
C GLY A 59 -1.79 4.56 1.48
N PHE A 60 -1.15 5.32 2.37
CA PHE A 60 -0.30 4.78 3.42
C PHE A 60 -1.08 3.98 4.47
N VAL A 61 -2.10 4.58 5.08
CA VAL A 61 -2.86 3.95 6.18
C VAL A 61 -3.47 2.59 5.78
N PRO A 62 -4.22 2.44 4.68
CA PRO A 62 -4.81 1.16 4.34
C PRO A 62 -3.76 0.11 3.95
N ALA A 63 -2.62 0.51 3.37
CA ALA A 63 -1.51 -0.42 3.16
C ALA A 63 -0.97 -0.94 4.51
N ALA A 64 -0.70 -0.06 5.46
CA ALA A 64 -0.27 -0.45 6.79
C ALA A 64 -1.31 -1.32 7.52
N VAL A 65 -2.58 -0.94 7.49
CA VAL A 65 -3.68 -1.69 8.10
C VAL A 65 -3.83 -3.07 7.46
N ALA A 66 -3.78 -3.17 6.13
CA ALA A 66 -3.84 -4.46 5.43
C ALA A 66 -2.65 -5.36 5.80
N GLY A 67 -1.43 -4.82 5.79
CA GLY A 67 -0.23 -5.57 6.18
C GLY A 67 -0.30 -6.10 7.62
N PHE A 68 -0.81 -5.27 8.54
CA PHE A 68 -1.04 -5.66 9.92
C PHE A 68 -2.14 -6.72 10.04
N LEU A 69 -3.36 -6.44 9.58
CA LEU A 69 -4.52 -7.32 9.79
C LEU A 69 -4.36 -8.68 9.11
N LEU A 70 -3.87 -8.72 7.87
CA LEU A 70 -3.66 -9.99 7.15
C LEU A 70 -2.63 -10.88 7.84
N THR A 71 -1.73 -10.29 8.62
CA THR A 71 -0.74 -11.01 9.41
C THR A 71 -1.29 -11.36 10.78
N ALA A 72 -1.83 -10.38 11.51
CA ALA A 72 -2.34 -10.52 12.88
C ALA A 72 -3.50 -11.53 12.97
N ILE A 73 -4.45 -11.50 12.04
CA ILE A 73 -5.61 -12.41 12.07
C ILE A 73 -5.15 -13.86 11.92
N SER A 74 -4.20 -14.17 11.04
CA SER A 74 -3.65 -15.54 10.91
C SER A 74 -2.98 -16.00 12.20
N GLN A 75 -2.26 -15.11 12.88
CA GLN A 75 -1.57 -15.40 14.14
C GLN A 75 -2.57 -15.65 15.28
N TRP A 76 -3.60 -14.81 15.42
CA TRP A 76 -4.58 -14.94 16.49
C TRP A 76 -5.53 -16.13 16.31
N THR A 77 -5.86 -16.46 15.06
CA THR A 77 -6.84 -17.52 14.76
C THR A 77 -6.19 -18.88 14.49
N GLY A 78 -4.86 -18.94 14.33
CA GLY A 78 -4.14 -20.15 13.93
C GLY A 78 -4.48 -20.64 12.52
N ARG A 79 -5.18 -19.83 11.71
CA ARG A 79 -5.54 -20.16 10.33
C ARG A 79 -4.37 -19.90 9.38
N PRO A 80 -4.29 -20.62 8.25
CA PRO A 80 -3.27 -20.35 7.23
C PRO A 80 -3.31 -18.88 6.78
N PRO A 81 -2.13 -18.24 6.59
CA PRO A 81 -2.06 -16.86 6.12
C PRO A 81 -2.58 -16.74 4.69
N VAL A 82 -3.21 -15.60 4.39
CA VAL A 82 -3.58 -15.23 3.02
C VAL A 82 -2.30 -15.06 2.21
N SER A 83 -2.14 -15.85 1.15
CA SER A 83 -0.92 -15.93 0.35
C SER A 83 -1.22 -16.23 -1.13
N GLY A 84 -0.20 -16.12 -1.99
CA GLY A 84 -0.29 -16.43 -3.40
C GLY A 84 -1.22 -15.49 -4.17
N GLY A 85 -2.04 -16.06 -5.05
CA GLY A 85 -2.89 -15.29 -5.98
C GLY A 85 -3.90 -14.37 -5.30
N LEU A 86 -4.51 -14.81 -4.19
CA LEU A 86 -5.47 -13.98 -3.44
C LEU A 86 -4.78 -12.75 -2.83
N LEU A 87 -3.58 -12.93 -2.25
CA LEU A 87 -2.80 -11.81 -1.73
C LEU A 87 -2.39 -10.86 -2.87
N GLY A 88 -2.00 -11.40 -4.02
CA GLY A 88 -1.72 -10.61 -5.22
C GLY A 88 -2.92 -9.79 -5.69
N LEU A 89 -4.13 -10.36 -5.65
CA LEU A 89 -5.36 -9.65 -6.00
C LEU A 89 -5.68 -8.52 -5.03
N LEU A 90 -5.56 -8.75 -3.71
CA LEU A 90 -5.76 -7.71 -2.70
C LEU A 90 -4.73 -6.57 -2.85
N PHE A 91 -3.47 -6.92 -3.12
CA PHE A 91 -2.42 -5.94 -3.37
C PHE A 91 -2.69 -5.16 -4.66
N GLY A 92 -3.09 -5.84 -5.73
CA GLY A 92 -3.48 -5.22 -6.99
C GLY A 92 -4.66 -4.27 -6.85
N LEU A 93 -5.66 -4.62 -6.03
CA LEU A 93 -6.79 -3.74 -5.71
C LEU A 93 -6.34 -2.44 -5.03
N TRP A 94 -5.43 -2.54 -4.06
CA TRP A 94 -4.85 -1.36 -3.41
C TRP A 94 -4.08 -0.48 -4.42
N LEU A 95 -3.32 -1.11 -5.32
CA LEU A 95 -2.56 -0.41 -6.36
C LEU A 95 -3.49 0.30 -7.36
N LEU A 96 -4.59 -0.34 -7.77
CA LEU A 96 -5.60 0.29 -8.63
C LEU A 96 -6.21 1.53 -7.96
N GLY A 97 -6.42 1.49 -6.64
CA GLY A 97 -6.87 2.66 -5.89
C GLY A 97 -5.83 3.79 -5.80
N ARG A 98 -4.59 3.59 -6.25
CA ARG A 98 -3.59 4.67 -6.39
C ARG A 98 -3.69 5.39 -7.72
N ILE A 99 -4.41 4.80 -8.68
CA ILE A 99 -4.75 5.45 -9.96
C ILE A 99 -5.98 6.31 -9.69
N ASP A 100 -5.82 7.31 -8.82
CA ASP A 100 -6.83 8.34 -8.60
C ASP A 100 -6.36 9.65 -9.29
N VAL A 101 -7.35 10.46 -9.69
CA VAL A 101 -7.27 11.55 -10.68
C VAL A 101 -6.72 12.87 -10.11
#